data_AF-A0A529KTV3-F1
#
_entry.id   AF-A0A529KTV3-F1
#
_cell.length_a   1.000
_cell.length_b   1.000
_cell.length_c   1.000
_cell.angle_alpha   90.00
_cell.angle_beta   90.00
_cell.angle_gamma   90.00
#
_symmetry.space_group_name_H-M   'P 1'
#
loop_
_entity.id
_entity.type
_entity.pdbx_description
1 polymer ?
#
loop_
_entity_poly.entity_id
_entity_poly.type
_entity_poly.pdbx_seq_one_letter_code
_entity_poly.pdbx_strand_id
1 'polypeptide(L)'
;TTPGTTVFSCLSSDIIAHEMSHALLDGLHRRFQEASNPDVPAFHEAFADIVALFQHFTLKELVSFEIGKARGDVSAASLLSGIAKQ
;
A
#
# COMPACT_ATOMS: atom_id res chain seq x y z
N THR A 1 13.48 0.62 14.05
CA THR A 1 14.37 -0.55 13.92
C THR A 1 15.74 -0.18 14.44
N THR A 2 16.47 -1.11 15.06
CA THR A 2 17.83 -0.85 15.57
C THR A 2 18.83 -0.94 14.42
N PRO A 3 19.82 -0.01 14.29
CA PRO A 3 20.84 -0.09 13.26
C PRO A 3 21.56 -1.46 13.27
N GLY A 4 21.75 -2.05 12.09
CA GLY A 4 22.44 -3.33 11.92
C GLY A 4 21.53 -4.59 11.93
N THR A 5 20.21 -4.43 12.04
CA THR A 5 19.27 -5.56 11.92
C THR A 5 18.90 -5.80 10.45
N THR A 6 19.07 -7.03 9.97
CA THR A 6 18.57 -7.44 8.64
C THR A 6 17.05 -7.54 8.67
N VAL A 7 16.38 -6.84 7.76
CA VAL A 7 14.92 -6.93 7.56
C VAL A 7 14.65 -7.73 6.29
N PHE A 8 13.85 -8.78 6.41
CA PHE A 8 13.41 -9.59 5.28
C PHE A 8 12.11 -9.00 4.71
N SER A 9 12.23 -8.09 3.75
CA SER A 9 11.10 -7.38 3.13
C SER A 9 10.27 -8.24 2.18
N CYS A 10 10.85 -9.32 1.64
CA CYS A 10 10.23 -10.13 0.59
C CYS A 10 8.97 -10.89 1.00
N LEU A 11 8.63 -10.92 2.29
CA LEU A 11 7.38 -11.49 2.82
C LEU A 11 6.39 -10.43 3.30
N SER A 12 6.72 -9.14 3.23
CA SER A 12 5.76 -8.07 3.54
C SER A 12 4.71 -8.00 2.44
N SER A 13 3.44 -8.12 2.84
CA SER A 13 2.31 -8.01 1.92
C SER A 13 2.28 -6.65 1.22
N ASP A 14 2.64 -5.59 1.93
CA ASP A 14 2.64 -4.20 1.44
C ASP A 14 3.70 -4.03 0.38
N ILE A 15 4.91 -4.54 0.62
CA ILE A 15 6.02 -4.50 -0.36
C ILE A 15 5.66 -5.36 -1.57
N ILE A 16 5.09 -6.54 -1.38
CA ILE A 16 4.64 -7.38 -2.51
C ILE A 16 3.59 -6.65 -3.34
N ALA A 17 2.59 -6.02 -2.71
CA ALA A 17 1.55 -5.27 -3.39
C ALA A 17 2.09 -4.03 -4.12
N HIS A 18 3.02 -3.31 -3.50
CA HIS A 18 3.69 -2.15 -4.07
C HIS A 18 4.45 -2.54 -5.36
N GLU A 19 5.35 -3.54 -5.27
CA GLU A 19 6.15 -3.96 -6.42
C GLU A 19 5.32 -4.59 -7.55
N MET A 20 4.26 -5.33 -7.19
CA MET A 20 3.30 -5.85 -8.17
C MET A 20 2.54 -4.72 -8.87
N SER A 21 2.28 -3.60 -8.18
CA SER A 21 1.59 -2.44 -8.76
C SER A 21 2.44 -1.77 -9.83
N HIS A 22 3.76 -1.64 -9.63
CA HIS A 22 4.68 -1.20 -10.67
C HIS A 22 4.59 -2.11 -11.90
N ALA A 23 4.73 -3.42 -11.72
CA ALA A 23 4.67 -4.37 -12.82
C ALA A 23 3.36 -4.28 -13.63
N LEU A 24 2.22 -4.07 -12.95
CA LEU A 24 0.93 -3.86 -13.59
C LEU A 24 0.89 -2.53 -14.36
N LEU A 25 1.29 -1.42 -13.73
CA LEU A 25 1.30 -0.09 -14.34
C LEU A 25 2.17 -0.07 -15.60
N ASP A 26 3.33 -0.70 -15.52
CA ASP A 26 4.28 -0.83 -16.62
C ASP A 26 3.73 -1.68 -17.77
N GLY A 27 2.90 -2.68 -17.44
CA GLY A 27 2.21 -3.54 -18.41
C GLY A 27 1.02 -2.87 -19.11
N LEU A 28 0.47 -1.77 -18.56
CA LEU A 28 -0.70 -1.09 -19.15
C LEU A 28 -0.35 -0.31 -20.43
N HIS A 29 0.82 0.34 -20.46
CA HIS A 29 1.25 1.11 -21.62
C HIS A 29 2.76 1.30 -21.66
N ARG A 30 3.40 1.01 -22.82
CA ARG A 30 4.87 1.03 -23.01
C ARG A 30 5.57 2.28 -22.47
N ARG A 31 4.95 3.45 -22.63
CA ARG A 31 5.55 4.75 -22.23
C ARG A 31 5.39 5.11 -20.75
N PHE A 32 4.68 4.33 -19.94
CA PHE A 32 4.55 4.64 -18.50
C PHE A 32 5.88 4.45 -17.75
N GLN A 33 6.77 3.63 -18.28
CA GLN A 33 8.15 3.50 -17.80
C GLN A 33 9.02 4.73 -18.12
N GLU A 34 8.58 5.63 -19.00
CA GLU A 34 9.36 6.79 -19.41
C GLU A 34 9.09 7.94 -18.44
N ALA A 35 10.13 8.41 -17.74
CA ALA A 35 10.06 9.59 -16.88
C ALA A 35 9.89 10.88 -17.72
N SER A 36 8.67 11.11 -18.20
CA SER A 36 8.33 12.25 -19.08
C SER A 36 8.49 13.62 -18.40
N ASN A 37 8.52 13.65 -17.08
CA ASN A 37 8.86 14.80 -16.25
C ASN A 37 9.41 14.31 -14.88
N PRO A 38 10.01 15.19 -14.06
CA PRO A 38 10.62 14.82 -12.79
C PRO A 38 9.67 14.20 -11.75
N ASP A 39 8.37 14.42 -11.88
CA ASP A 39 7.36 13.95 -10.91
C ASP A 39 6.83 12.55 -11.26
N VAL A 40 7.06 12.03 -12.46
CA VAL A 40 6.59 10.70 -12.88
C VAL A 40 7.06 9.59 -11.94
N PRO A 41 8.36 9.50 -11.57
CA PRO A 41 8.79 8.48 -10.63
C PRO A 41 8.09 8.61 -9.28
N ALA A 42 7.95 9.84 -8.75
CA ALA A 42 7.25 10.07 -7.49
C ALA A 42 5.76 9.67 -7.56
N PHE A 43 5.12 9.88 -8.72
CA PHE A 43 3.76 9.39 -8.96
C PHE A 43 3.69 7.86 -8.95
N HIS A 44 4.66 7.17 -9.57
CA HIS A 44 4.69 5.70 -9.58
C HIS A 44 4.79 5.14 -8.17
N GLU A 45 5.70 5.68 -7.34
CA GLU A 45 5.86 5.30 -5.93
C GLU A 45 4.58 5.55 -5.14
N ALA A 46 4.02 6.77 -5.22
CA ALA A 46 2.81 7.14 -4.49
C ALA A 46 1.59 6.31 -4.91
N PHE A 47 1.49 5.96 -6.20
CA PHE A 47 0.43 5.10 -6.71
C PHE A 47 0.55 3.68 -6.15
N ALA A 48 1.76 3.10 -6.16
CA ALA A 48 2.03 1.79 -5.60
C ALA A 48 1.75 1.74 -4.08
N ASP A 49 2.10 2.79 -3.33
CA ASP A 49 1.79 2.93 -1.91
C ASP A 49 0.27 2.99 -1.64
N ILE A 50 -0.48 3.75 -2.44
CA ILE A 50 -1.94 3.82 -2.32
C ILE A 50 -2.56 2.43 -2.57
N VAL A 51 -2.08 1.70 -3.59
CA VAL A 51 -2.56 0.35 -3.86
C VAL A 51 -2.24 -0.59 -2.69
N ALA A 52 -1.01 -0.56 -2.17
CA ALA A 52 -0.61 -1.38 -1.02
C ALA A 52 -1.50 -1.10 0.21
N LEU A 53 -1.72 0.17 0.55
CA LEU A 53 -2.63 0.56 1.64
C LEU A 53 -4.07 0.07 1.40
N PHE A 54 -4.56 0.19 0.16
CA PHE A 54 -5.92 -0.23 -0.16
C PHE A 54 -6.10 -1.75 -0.19
N GLN A 55 -5.02 -2.52 -0.45
CA GLN A 55 -5.07 -3.98 -0.36
C GLN A 55 -5.45 -4.47 1.05
N HIS A 56 -5.18 -3.70 2.09
CA HIS A 56 -5.58 -4.07 3.45
C HIS A 56 -7.11 -4.17 3.62
N PHE A 57 -7.89 -3.42 2.83
CA PHE A 57 -9.36 -3.55 2.85
C PHE A 57 -9.86 -4.88 2.27
N THR A 58 -9.02 -5.63 1.56
CA THR A 58 -9.36 -6.99 1.10
C THR A 58 -9.30 -8.03 2.24
N LEU A 59 -8.61 -7.70 3.33
CA LEU A 59 -8.47 -8.54 4.52
C LEU A 59 -9.70 -8.41 5.41
N LYS A 60 -10.74 -9.19 5.12
CA LYS A 60 -12.04 -9.13 5.81
C LYS A 60 -11.95 -9.19 7.32
N GLU A 61 -11.05 -10.02 7.86
CA GLU A 61 -10.86 -10.15 9.31
C GLU A 61 -10.30 -8.87 9.93
N LEU A 62 -9.30 -8.24 9.30
CA LEU A 62 -8.73 -6.97 9.75
C LEU A 62 -9.76 -5.85 9.72
N VAL A 63 -10.52 -5.76 8.62
CA VAL A 63 -11.58 -4.76 8.47
C VAL A 63 -12.67 -4.96 9.53
N SER A 64 -13.11 -6.20 9.75
CA SER A 64 -14.13 -6.52 10.77
C SER A 64 -13.63 -6.20 12.18
N PHE A 65 -12.36 -6.48 12.46
CA PHE A 65 -11.72 -6.15 13.73
C PHE A 65 -11.68 -4.64 14.00
N GLU A 66 -11.22 -3.85 13.03
CA GLU A 66 -11.15 -2.39 13.20
C GLU A 66 -12.53 -1.73 13.26
N ILE A 67 -13.54 -2.22 12.53
CA ILE A 67 -14.94 -1.77 12.66
C ILE A 67 -15.47 -2.05 14.06
N GLY A 68 -15.21 -3.25 14.60
CA GLY A 68 -15.63 -3.63 15.95
C GLY A 68 -14.99 -2.75 17.03
N LYS A 69 -13.69 -2.47 16.89
CA LYS A 69 -12.92 -1.59 17.77
C LYS A 69 -13.37 -0.13 17.70
N ALA A 70 -13.73 0.35 16.51
CA ALA A 70 -14.33 1.67 16.30
C ALA A 70 -15.81 1.75 16.73
N ARG A 71 -16.40 0.64 17.23
CA ARG A 71 -17.81 0.54 17.65
C ARG A 71 -18.78 0.98 16.55
N GLY A 72 -18.44 0.72 15.29
CA GLY A 72 -19.24 1.10 14.13
C GLY A 72 -19.03 2.53 13.62
N ASP A 73 -18.10 3.32 14.19
CA ASP A 73 -17.65 4.57 13.57
C ASP A 73 -16.76 4.28 12.36
N VAL A 74 -17.36 4.33 11.17
CA VAL A 74 -16.72 4.06 9.88
C VAL A 74 -16.22 5.32 9.18
N SER A 75 -15.98 6.41 9.92
CA SER A 75 -15.31 7.57 9.33
C SER A 75 -13.97 7.15 8.70
N ALA A 76 -13.68 7.70 7.51
CA ALA A 76 -12.50 7.30 6.74
C ALA A 76 -11.20 7.44 7.56
N ALA A 77 -11.09 8.48 8.38
CA ALA A 77 -9.95 8.68 9.27
C ALA A 77 -9.82 7.58 10.34
N SER A 78 -10.93 7.13 10.92
CA SER A 78 -10.94 6.07 11.94
C SER A 78 -10.51 4.72 11.35
N LEU A 79 -11.08 4.35 10.20
CA LEU A 79 -10.77 3.08 9.53
C LEU A 79 -9.35 3.06 8.94
N LEU A 80 -8.95 4.13 8.23
CA LEU A 80 -7.60 4.21 7.65
C LEU A 80 -6.52 4.21 8.73
N SER A 81 -6.73 4.90 9.86
CA SER A 81 -5.78 4.89 10.97
C SER A 81 -5.64 3.51 11.63
N GLY A 82 -6.71 2.71 11.64
CA GLY A 82 -6.69 1.34 12.15
C GLY A 82 -6.01 0.36 11.19
N ILE A 83 -6.35 0.46 9.91
CA ILE A 83 -5.97 -0.49 8.86
C ILE A 83 -4.55 -0.21 8.31
N ALA A 84 -4.07 1.04 8.38
CA ALA A 84 -2.73 1.40 7.92
C ALA A 84 -1.60 1.10 8.93
N LYS A 85 -1.91 0.42 10.05
CA LYS A 85 -0.89 0.02 11.04
C LYS A 85 -0.33 -1.36 10.69
N GLN A 86 0.97 -1.43 10.40
CA GLN A 86 1.75 -2.65 10.25
C GLN A 86 2.92 -2.67 11.24
#